data_AF-A0A2H6NFK3-F1
#
_entry.id   AF-A0A2H6NFK3-F1
#
_cell.length_a   1.000
_cell.length_b   1.000
_cell.length_c   1.000
_cell.angle_alpha   90.00
_cell.angle_beta   90.00
_cell.angle_gamma   90.00
#
_symmetry.space_group_name_H-M   'P 1'
#
loop_
_entity.id
_entity.type
_entity.pdbx_description
1 polymer ?
#
loop_
_entity_poly.entity_id
_entity_poly.type
_entity_poly.pdbx_seq_one_letter_code
_entity_poly.pdbx_strand_id
1 'polypeptide(L)'
;PGVGGDSHFDDDELWTLGDGQVVRVKYGNADGEYCKFPFLFSEKEYNSCTDAGRSDGFLWCSTTYNFDTDGKYGFCPHESLFTMGGNSDGQPCKFPFLFEGRSFDGCTTEGRQDGYRW
;
A
#
# COMPACT_ATOMS: atom_id res chain seq x y z
N PRO A 1 -2.03 -27.53 25.45
CA PRO A 1 -2.34 -26.14 25.01
C PRO A 1 -2.94 -26.20 23.60
N GLY A 2 -4.21 -25.82 23.46
CA GLY A 2 -4.99 -26.07 22.24
C GLY A 2 -5.39 -24.77 21.53
N VAL A 3 -5.91 -24.92 20.31
CA VAL A 3 -6.43 -23.87 19.42
C VAL A 3 -7.78 -23.27 19.86
N GLY A 4 -8.13 -23.43 21.14
CA GLY A 4 -9.42 -23.02 21.67
C GLY A 4 -9.48 -21.50 21.83
N GLY A 5 -10.19 -20.83 20.92
CA GLY A 5 -10.34 -19.37 20.91
C GLY A 5 -9.61 -18.66 19.78
N ASP A 6 -8.86 -19.39 18.95
CA ASP A 6 -8.13 -18.83 17.82
C ASP A 6 -9.10 -18.35 16.74
N SER A 7 -8.82 -17.17 16.17
CA SER A 7 -9.62 -16.56 15.11
C SER A 7 -8.80 -16.51 13.83
N HIS A 8 -9.29 -17.13 12.77
CA HIS A 8 -8.63 -17.17 11.47
C HIS A 8 -9.50 -16.41 10.45
N PHE A 9 -8.87 -15.62 9.60
CA PHE A 9 -9.50 -14.79 8.59
C PHE A 9 -9.02 -15.26 7.22
N ASP A 10 -9.88 -15.21 6.21
CA ASP A 10 -9.56 -15.65 4.85
C ASP A 10 -8.69 -14.61 4.14
N ASP A 11 -7.48 -14.99 3.75
CA ASP A 11 -6.54 -14.10 3.06
C ASP A 11 -6.90 -13.89 1.57
N ASP A 12 -7.83 -14.67 1.02
CA ASP A 12 -8.34 -14.51 -0.35
C ASP A 12 -9.41 -13.39 -0.44
N GLU A 13 -9.85 -12.83 0.70
CA GLU A 13 -10.78 -11.70 0.75
C GLU A 13 -10.09 -10.33 0.66
N LEU A 14 -10.77 -9.36 0.04
CA LEU A 14 -10.36 -7.95 0.09
C LEU A 14 -10.82 -7.34 1.42
N TRP A 15 -9.95 -7.40 2.43
CA TRP A 15 -10.22 -6.80 3.73
C TRP A 15 -10.34 -5.26 3.63
N THR A 16 -11.49 -4.74 4.06
CA THR A 16 -11.83 -3.31 4.06
C THR A 16 -12.43 -2.88 5.39
N LEU A 17 -12.73 -1.59 5.54
CA LEU A 17 -13.50 -1.06 6.68
C LEU A 17 -15.02 -1.01 6.39
N GLY A 18 -15.50 -1.72 5.35
CA GLY A 18 -16.92 -1.82 4.98
C GLY A 18 -17.29 -1.05 3.72
N ASP A 19 -16.69 0.11 3.49
CA ASP A 19 -17.02 1.02 2.37
C ASP A 19 -15.97 1.03 1.26
N GLY A 20 -15.52 -0.15 0.82
CA GLY A 20 -14.56 -0.31 -0.28
C GLY A 20 -13.08 -0.23 0.15
N GLN A 21 -12.18 -0.22 -0.84
CA GLN A 21 -10.73 -0.34 -0.62
C GLN A 21 -10.20 0.76 0.32
N VAL A 22 -9.37 0.39 1.29
CA VAL A 22 -8.74 1.32 2.23
C VAL A 22 -7.24 1.33 1.99
N VAL A 23 -6.70 2.50 1.66
CA VAL A 23 -5.26 2.70 1.45
C VAL A 23 -4.79 3.84 2.33
N ARG A 24 -3.81 3.58 3.20
CA ARG A 24 -3.17 4.61 4.02
C ARG A 24 -1.98 5.17 3.26
N VAL A 25 -1.99 6.48 3.01
CA VAL A 25 -0.96 7.12 2.18
C VAL A 25 0.38 7.25 2.91
N LYS A 26 1.44 7.35 2.12
CA LYS A 26 2.82 7.58 2.54
C LYS A 26 3.42 8.79 1.85
N TYR A 27 4.19 9.56 2.60
CA TYR A 27 4.76 10.83 2.15
C TYR A 27 3.68 11.79 1.60
N GLY A 28 4.05 12.72 0.73
CA GLY A 28 3.15 13.77 0.25
C GLY A 28 2.86 14.80 1.35
N ASN A 29 1.78 15.57 1.17
CA ASN A 29 1.35 16.60 2.14
C ASN A 29 0.24 16.13 3.08
N ALA A 30 -0.15 14.85 2.99
CA ALA A 30 -1.16 14.22 3.82
C ALA A 30 -0.71 12.83 4.33
N ASP A 31 0.59 12.64 4.62
CA ASP A 31 1.13 11.38 5.14
C ASP A 31 0.33 10.88 6.36
N GLY A 32 0.00 9.59 6.34
CA GLY A 32 -0.73 8.93 7.42
C GLY A 32 -2.25 9.02 7.32
N GLU A 33 -2.80 9.85 6.45
CA GLU A 33 -4.23 9.88 6.10
C GLU A 33 -4.61 8.68 5.21
N TYR A 34 -5.91 8.51 4.96
CA TYR A 34 -6.42 7.50 4.03
C TYR A 34 -6.78 8.13 2.69
N CYS A 35 -6.59 7.37 1.61
CA CYS A 35 -7.13 7.71 0.31
C CYS A 35 -8.64 7.89 0.41
N LYS A 36 -9.15 8.98 -0.18
CA LYS A 36 -10.58 9.20 -0.30
C LYS A 36 -11.04 8.64 -1.64
N PHE A 37 -11.72 7.49 -1.63
CA PHE A 37 -12.33 6.95 -2.84
C PHE A 37 -13.85 7.19 -2.88
N PRO A 38 -14.43 7.59 -4.03
CA PRO A 38 -13.73 8.16 -5.18
C PRO A 38 -13.10 9.53 -4.84
N PHE A 39 -12.08 9.93 -5.60
CA PHE A 39 -11.62 11.32 -5.66
C PHE A 39 -11.61 11.83 -7.11
N LEU A 40 -11.85 13.12 -7.26
CA LEU A 40 -11.82 13.89 -8.49
C LEU A 40 -10.45 14.53 -8.69
N PHE A 41 -9.83 14.27 -9.85
CA PHE A 41 -8.60 14.89 -10.31
C PHE A 41 -8.68 15.13 -11.82
N SER A 42 -8.42 16.36 -12.28
CA SER A 42 -8.43 16.70 -13.70
C SER A 42 -9.73 16.26 -14.39
N GLU A 43 -10.87 16.56 -13.77
CA GLU A 43 -12.24 16.22 -14.23
C GLU A 43 -12.55 14.72 -14.34
N LYS A 44 -11.70 13.86 -13.75
CA LYS A 44 -11.90 12.40 -13.73
C LYS A 44 -11.96 11.88 -12.30
N GLU A 45 -12.93 10.99 -12.05
CA GLU A 45 -13.03 10.27 -10.78
C GLU A 45 -12.17 9.01 -10.78
N TYR A 46 -11.47 8.79 -9.67
CA TYR A 46 -10.59 7.66 -9.42
C TYR A 46 -11.06 6.91 -8.17
N ASN A 47 -11.31 5.61 -8.32
CA ASN A 47 -11.74 4.70 -7.24
C ASN A 47 -10.59 3.83 -6.70
N SER A 48 -9.37 4.08 -7.17
CA SER A 48 -8.15 3.40 -6.75
C SER A 48 -6.96 4.35 -6.94
N CYS A 49 -5.80 3.97 -6.42
CA CYS A 49 -4.58 4.71 -6.64
C CYS A 49 -4.20 4.78 -8.12
N THR A 50 -3.63 5.89 -8.54
CA THR A 50 -3.27 6.15 -9.93
C THR A 50 -1.89 6.79 -10.03
N ASP A 51 -1.21 6.60 -11.15
CA ASP A 51 0.01 7.32 -11.55
C ASP A 51 -0.31 8.54 -12.44
N ALA A 52 -1.60 8.84 -12.67
CA ALA A 52 -2.01 9.94 -13.53
C ALA A 52 -1.38 11.27 -13.11
N GLY A 53 -0.88 12.02 -14.08
CA GLY A 53 -0.18 13.29 -13.84
C GLY A 53 1.27 13.13 -13.34
N ARG A 54 1.77 11.89 -13.18
CA ARG A 54 3.16 11.60 -12.84
C ARG A 54 3.88 10.87 -13.97
N SER A 55 5.20 11.06 -14.05
CA SER A 55 6.07 10.40 -15.01
C SER A 55 7.03 9.38 -14.38
N ASP A 56 7.09 9.33 -13.05
CA ASP A 56 7.93 8.40 -12.29
C ASP A 56 7.24 7.06 -11.98
N GLY A 57 5.98 6.90 -12.38
CA GLY A 57 5.19 5.69 -12.17
C GLY A 57 4.73 5.49 -10.73
N PHE A 58 4.97 6.45 -9.82
CA PHE A 58 4.50 6.33 -8.44
C PHE A 58 2.98 6.46 -8.36
N LEU A 59 2.35 5.50 -7.71
CA LEU A 59 0.92 5.54 -7.44
C LEU A 59 0.64 6.53 -6.31
N TRP A 60 -0.38 7.35 -6.49
CA TRP A 60 -0.87 8.31 -5.53
C TRP A 60 -2.40 8.33 -5.49
N CYS A 61 -2.95 8.96 -4.47
CA CYS A 61 -4.37 9.23 -4.35
C CYS A 61 -4.58 10.56 -3.61
N SER A 62 -5.75 11.18 -3.82
CA SER A 62 -6.18 12.29 -2.99
C SER A 62 -6.70 11.80 -1.64
N THR A 63 -6.50 12.58 -0.59
CA THR A 63 -7.08 12.32 0.74
C THR A 63 -8.38 13.10 0.96
N THR A 64 -8.85 13.81 -0.07
CA THR A 64 -10.16 14.47 -0.12
C THR A 64 -10.85 14.20 -1.45
N TYR A 65 -12.14 14.52 -1.55
CA TYR A 65 -12.90 14.28 -2.79
C TYR A 65 -12.40 15.14 -3.95
N ASN A 66 -12.17 16.45 -3.77
CA ASN A 66 -11.79 17.34 -4.87
C ASN A 66 -10.31 17.72 -4.75
N PHE A 67 -9.45 17.00 -5.47
CA PHE A 67 -8.01 17.28 -5.44
C PHE A 67 -7.67 18.65 -6.02
N ASP A 68 -8.37 19.06 -7.09
CA ASP A 68 -8.10 20.34 -7.77
C ASP A 68 -8.34 21.55 -6.86
N THR A 69 -9.16 21.38 -5.81
CA THR A 69 -9.45 22.42 -4.80
C THR A 69 -8.59 22.28 -3.55
N ASP A 70 -8.47 21.07 -2.98
CA ASP A 70 -7.83 20.85 -1.68
C ASP A 70 -6.34 20.57 -1.78
N GLY A 71 -5.89 19.98 -2.88
CA GLY A 71 -4.48 19.65 -3.15
C GLY A 71 -3.84 18.65 -2.16
N LYS A 72 -4.63 17.92 -1.36
CA LYS A 72 -4.11 16.95 -0.38
C LYS A 72 -3.94 15.57 -0.98
N TYR A 73 -2.73 15.02 -0.87
CA TYR A 73 -2.39 13.70 -1.40
C TYR A 73 -1.27 13.02 -0.62
N GLY A 74 -1.14 11.73 -0.89
CA GLY A 74 0.09 10.99 -0.62
C GLY A 74 0.22 9.80 -1.56
N PHE A 75 1.34 9.08 -1.42
CA PHE A 75 1.67 7.94 -2.25
C PHE A 75 1.08 6.65 -1.70
N CYS A 76 0.59 5.82 -2.60
CA CYS A 76 0.03 4.53 -2.24
C CYS A 76 1.15 3.50 -2.06
N PRO A 77 1.19 2.76 -0.93
CA PRO A 77 2.20 1.74 -0.71
C PRO A 77 2.16 0.63 -1.76
N HIS A 78 3.29 0.36 -2.40
CA HIS A 78 3.46 -0.78 -3.29
C HIS A 78 4.93 -1.20 -3.31
N GLU A 79 5.20 -2.48 -3.09
CA GLU A 79 6.54 -3.06 -2.97
C GLU A 79 7.40 -2.89 -4.23
N SER A 80 6.77 -2.84 -5.42
CA SER A 80 7.49 -2.54 -6.66
C SER A 80 7.85 -1.06 -6.85
N LEU A 81 7.38 -0.17 -5.97
CA LEU A 81 7.65 1.27 -6.05
C LEU A 81 8.61 1.73 -4.94
N PHE A 82 8.35 1.32 -3.70
CA PHE A 82 9.18 1.67 -2.55
C PHE A 82 8.97 0.72 -1.37
N THR A 83 9.95 0.68 -0.48
CA THR A 83 9.89 -0.07 0.79
C THR A 83 9.73 0.85 1.99
N MET A 84 9.28 0.30 3.12
CA MET A 84 9.12 1.04 4.38
C MET A 84 10.10 0.52 5.42
N GLY A 85 10.92 1.42 5.98
CA GLY A 85 11.91 1.07 6.99
C GLY A 85 13.07 0.25 6.42
N GLY A 86 13.55 -0.73 7.18
CA GLY A 86 14.70 -1.55 6.80
C GLY A 86 15.97 -0.72 6.62
N ASN A 87 16.86 -1.20 5.76
CA ASN A 87 18.11 -0.54 5.38
C ASN A 87 18.23 -0.33 3.87
N SER A 88 17.11 -0.45 3.14
CA SER A 88 17.04 -0.26 1.69
C SER A 88 16.78 1.18 1.29
N ASP A 89 16.70 2.11 2.26
CA ASP A 89 16.47 3.55 2.02
C ASP A 89 15.28 3.84 1.08
N GLY A 90 14.20 3.07 1.24
CA GLY A 90 12.98 3.23 0.45
C GLY A 90 13.06 2.68 -0.98
N GLN A 91 14.13 2.02 -1.39
CA GLN A 91 14.23 1.38 -2.70
C GLN A 91 13.14 0.30 -2.88
N PRO A 92 12.65 0.08 -4.12
CA PRO A 92 11.67 -0.97 -4.40
C PRO A 92 12.25 -2.37 -4.15
N CYS A 93 11.36 -3.32 -3.86
CA CYS A 93 11.72 -4.73 -3.77
C CYS A 93 12.26 -5.22 -5.12
N LYS A 94 13.30 -6.06 -5.06
CA LYS A 94 13.84 -6.72 -6.24
C LYS A 94 13.30 -8.14 -6.32
N PHE A 95 12.39 -8.39 -7.24
CA PHE A 95 11.89 -9.74 -7.49
C PHE A 95 12.51 -10.36 -8.75
N PRO A 96 12.84 -11.66 -8.72
CA PRO A 96 12.94 -12.50 -7.51
C PRO A 96 14.14 -12.12 -6.63
N PHE A 97 14.06 -12.41 -5.33
CA PHE A 97 15.21 -12.38 -4.40
C PHE A 97 15.47 -13.76 -3.77
N LEU A 98 16.73 -14.03 -3.40
CA LEU A 98 17.15 -15.29 -2.77
C LEU A 98 17.33 -15.09 -1.25
N PHE A 99 16.66 -15.92 -0.44
CA PHE A 99 16.83 -15.96 1.01
C PHE A 99 16.85 -17.41 1.51
N GLU A 100 17.87 -17.77 2.30
CA GLU A 100 18.09 -19.14 2.82
C GLU A 100 17.93 -20.27 1.78
N GLY A 101 18.38 -20.03 0.54
CA GLY A 101 18.32 -21.00 -0.55
C GLY A 101 16.96 -21.11 -1.25
N ARG A 102 15.98 -20.26 -0.91
CA ARG A 102 14.68 -20.16 -1.57
C ARG A 102 14.55 -18.85 -2.33
N SER A 103 13.94 -18.92 -3.50
CA SER A 103 13.60 -17.75 -4.33
C SER A 103 12.21 -17.25 -3.98
N PHE A 104 12.06 -15.94 -3.81
CA PHE A 104 10.80 -15.27 -3.49
C PHE A 104 10.45 -14.25 -4.57
N ASP A 105 9.24 -14.36 -5.11
CA ASP A 105 8.66 -13.46 -6.12
C ASP A 105 7.64 -12.47 -5.52
N GLY A 106 7.59 -12.38 -4.19
CA GLY A 106 6.77 -11.43 -3.43
C GLY A 106 7.35 -11.27 -2.02
N CYS A 107 6.92 -10.25 -1.29
CA CYS A 107 7.38 -10.06 0.09
C CYS A 107 6.95 -11.22 0.99
N THR A 108 7.77 -11.51 2.00
CA THR A 108 7.59 -12.69 2.86
C THR A 108 7.66 -12.34 4.35
N THR A 109 7.14 -13.22 5.21
CA THR A 109 7.31 -13.14 6.68
C THR A 109 8.31 -14.16 7.20
N GLU A 110 8.96 -14.93 6.31
CA GLU A 110 9.96 -15.94 6.66
C GLU A 110 11.07 -15.32 7.50
N GLY A 111 11.45 -16.01 8.58
CA GLY A 111 12.43 -15.53 9.56
C GLY A 111 11.92 -14.48 10.55
N ARG A 112 10.65 -14.06 10.49
CA ARG A 112 10.05 -13.07 11.41
C ARG A 112 8.95 -13.65 12.29
N GLN A 113 8.81 -13.11 13.50
CA GLN A 113 7.77 -13.50 14.48
C GLN A 113 6.67 -12.44 14.65
N ASP A 114 6.88 -11.24 14.13
CA ASP A 114 5.96 -10.10 14.23
C ASP A 114 4.96 -10.03 13.06
N GLY A 115 5.06 -10.94 12.09
CA GLY A 115 4.15 -11.04 10.95
C GLY A 115 4.29 -9.93 9.90
N TYR A 116 5.30 -9.06 10.01
CA TYR A 116 5.53 -8.02 9.00
C TYR A 116 6.20 -8.59 7.76
N ARG A 117 5.62 -8.33 6.59
CA ARG A 117 6.23 -8.64 5.30
C ARG A 117 7.50 -7.80 5.06
N TRP A 118 8.51 -8.42 4.47
CA TRP A 118 9.77 -7.79 4.03
C TRP A 118 10.16 -8.26 2.63
#